data_AF-A0A813KY21-F1
#
_entry.id   AF-A0A813KY21-F1
#
_cell.length_a   1.000
_cell.length_b   1.000
_cell.length_c   1.000
_cell.angle_alpha   90.00
_cell.angle_beta   90.00
_cell.angle_gamma   90.00
#
_symmetry.space_group_name_H-M   'P 1'
#
loop_
_entity.id
_entity.type
_entity.pdbx_description
1 polymer ?
#
loop_
_entity_poly.entity_id
_entity_poly.type
_entity_poly.pdbx_seq_one_letter_code
_entity_poly.pdbx_strand_id
1 'polypeptide(L)'
;MGNCEVCLDIGVAHAPMTTERLAEAVRDRDIPEVIRLLECGVDVNHPIDNRGHTVLDVLLSEHQELFGHFADAHGAGAVDGDDLHDMFEEQHTKTMNLFQLLRKHGASASADS
;
A
#
# COMPACT_ATOMS: atom_id res chain seq x y z
N MET A 1 17.12 -14.89 17.20
CA MET A 1 17.53 -13.62 16.58
C MET A 1 16.22 -12.97 16.18
N GLY A 2 15.67 -11.94 16.80
CA GLY A 2 16.13 -10.93 17.74
C GLY A 2 15.13 -9.81 17.49
N ASN A 3 13.98 -9.89 18.17
CA ASN A 3 12.83 -9.00 17.99
C ASN A 3 13.30 -7.56 18.28
N CYS A 4 13.32 -6.69 17.28
CA CYS A 4 13.63 -5.27 17.51
C CYS A 4 12.39 -4.59 18.10
N GLU A 5 12.23 -4.77 19.41
CA GLU A 5 11.38 -3.94 20.26
C GLU A 5 12.03 -2.55 20.42
N VAL A 6 11.78 -1.67 19.44
CA VAL A 6 12.01 -0.23 19.62
C VAL A 6 10.90 0.29 20.52
N CYS A 7 11.20 0.34 21.82
CA CYS A 7 10.37 1.01 22.82
C CYS A 7 10.37 2.52 22.57
N LEU A 8 9.30 3.04 21.95
CA LEU A 8 8.89 4.43 22.08
C LEU A 8 7.61 4.47 22.91
N ASP A 9 7.78 4.69 24.21
CA ASP A 9 6.71 4.91 25.18
C ASP A 9 6.16 6.34 25.02
N ILE A 10 5.08 6.54 24.25
CA ILE A 10 4.19 7.71 24.37
C ILE A 10 2.72 7.30 24.10
N GLY A 11 2.07 6.70 25.11
CA GLY A 11 0.73 7.08 25.59
C GLY A 11 -0.47 7.38 24.65
N VAL A 12 -0.51 6.90 23.41
CA VAL A 12 -1.70 7.01 22.54
C VAL A 12 -1.98 5.63 21.97
N ALA A 13 -3.22 5.14 22.15
CA ALA A 13 -3.75 3.85 21.68
C ALA A 13 -2.94 3.25 20.51
N HIS A 14 -1.92 2.45 20.85
CA HIS A 14 -0.89 2.03 19.90
C HIS A 14 -1.47 0.91 19.03
N ALA A 15 -2.05 1.27 17.89
CA ALA A 15 -2.24 0.30 16.83
C ALA A 15 -0.86 -0.33 16.53
N PRO A 16 -0.78 -1.67 16.43
CA PRO A 16 0.50 -2.36 16.29
C PRO A 16 1.21 -1.88 15.03
N MET A 17 2.42 -1.32 15.20
CA MET A 17 3.29 -0.83 14.12
C MET A 17 3.94 -2.03 13.41
N THR A 18 3.14 -2.74 12.64
CA THR A 18 3.50 -4.00 11.97
C THR A 18 3.50 -3.82 10.47
N THR A 19 4.22 -4.68 9.77
CA THR A 19 4.22 -4.72 8.30
C THR A 19 2.84 -5.10 7.76
N GLU A 20 2.07 -5.89 8.51
CA GLU A 20 0.67 -6.20 8.19
C GLU A 20 -0.20 -4.94 8.22
N ARG A 21 -0.02 -4.07 9.22
CA ARG A 21 -0.72 -2.78 9.30
C ARG A 21 -0.33 -1.85 8.17
N LEU A 22 0.95 -1.86 7.79
CA LEU A 22 1.44 -1.11 6.64
C LEU A 22 0.81 -1.62 5.34
N ALA A 23 0.70 -2.95 5.17
CA ALA A 23 0.02 -3.54 4.02
C ALA A 23 -1.46 -3.16 3.97
N GLU A 24 -2.16 -3.16 5.11
CA GLU A 24 -3.56 -2.73 5.19
C GLU A 24 -3.73 -1.25 4.80
N ALA A 25 -2.89 -0.36 5.34
CA ALA A 25 -2.91 1.06 4.99
C ALA A 25 -2.63 1.29 3.49
N VAL A 26 -1.75 0.46 2.90
CA VAL A 26 -1.48 0.48 1.46
C VAL A 26 -2.68 0.01 0.63
N ARG A 27 -3.40 -1.03 1.05
CA ARG A 27 -4.64 -1.48 0.38
C ARG A 27 -5.73 -0.41 0.43
N ASP A 28 -5.89 0.25 1.58
CA ASP A 28 -6.88 1.32 1.75
C ASP A 28 -6.47 2.63 1.05
N ARG A 29 -5.22 2.70 0.56
CA ARG A 29 -4.59 3.91 0.02
C ARG A 29 -4.56 5.06 1.03
N ASP A 30 -4.46 4.73 2.32
CA ASP A 30 -4.34 5.67 3.44
C ASP A 30 -2.91 6.23 3.53
N ILE A 31 -2.62 7.21 2.68
CA ILE A 31 -1.32 7.89 2.62
C ILE A 31 -0.84 8.39 3.99
N PRO A 32 -1.65 9.09 4.82
CA PRO A 32 -1.16 9.56 6.12
C PRO A 32 -0.78 8.43 7.07
N GLU A 33 -1.51 7.32 7.10
CA GLU A 33 -1.14 6.16 7.93
C GLU A 33 0.13 5.47 7.40
N VAL A 34 0.29 5.36 6.07
CA VAL A 34 1.52 4.83 5.46
C VAL A 34 2.72 5.69 5.84
N ILE A 35 2.63 7.03 5.73
CA ILE A 35 3.71 7.93 6.14
C ILE A 35 4.04 7.71 7.62
N ARG A 36 3.03 7.67 8.50
CA ARG A 36 3.24 7.48 9.93
C ARG A 36 3.99 6.18 10.23
N LEU A 37 3.61 5.08 9.59
CA LEU A 37 4.26 3.77 9.79
C LEU A 37 5.68 3.74 9.25
N LEU A 38 5.93 4.37 8.10
CA LEU A 38 7.26 4.51 7.51
C LEU A 38 8.19 5.37 8.39
N GLU A 39 7.68 6.47 8.95
CA GLU A 39 8.43 7.32 9.88
C GLU A 39 8.73 6.63 11.21
N CYS A 40 7.87 5.70 11.63
CA CYS A 40 8.11 4.85 12.81
C CYS A 40 9.16 3.76 12.56
N GLY A 41 9.67 3.62 11.32
CA GLY A 41 10.72 2.66 10.98
C GLY A 41 10.22 1.24 10.75
N VAL A 42 8.95 1.05 10.38
CA VAL A 42 8.45 -0.26 9.95
C VAL A 42 9.24 -0.73 8.72
N ASP A 43 9.70 -1.98 8.76
CA ASP A 43 10.46 -2.57 7.66
C ASP A 43 9.55 -2.86 6.45
N VAL A 44 9.72 -2.05 5.41
CA VAL A 44 8.95 -2.11 4.16
C VAL A 44 9.19 -3.39 3.35
N ASN A 45 10.33 -4.05 3.54
CA ASN A 45 10.69 -5.27 2.83
C ASN A 45 10.38 -6.53 3.63
N HIS A 46 9.87 -6.38 4.86
CA HIS A 46 9.46 -7.52 5.64
C HIS A 46 8.29 -8.24 4.95
N PRO A 47 8.33 -9.57 4.83
CA PRO A 47 7.29 -10.32 4.16
C PRO A 47 5.97 -10.19 4.93
N ILE A 48 4.90 -9.88 4.20
CA ILE A 48 3.54 -9.73 4.74
C ILE A 48 2.78 -11.06 4.80
N ASP A 49 3.31 -12.10 4.15
CA ASP A 49 2.73 -13.43 4.14
C ASP A 49 3.77 -14.55 4.04
N ASN A 50 3.32 -15.80 4.12
CA ASN A 50 4.16 -16.99 4.01
C ASN A 50 4.73 -17.23 2.60
N ARG A 51 4.31 -16.45 1.60
CA ARG A 51 4.84 -16.52 0.23
C ARG A 51 5.98 -15.54 0.01
N GLY A 52 6.24 -14.65 0.97
CA GLY A 52 7.30 -13.66 0.90
C GLY A 52 6.91 -12.40 0.15
N HIS A 53 5.62 -12.13 -0.06
CA HIS A 53 5.20 -10.88 -0.69
C HIS A 53 5.54 -9.69 0.21
N THR A 54 6.02 -8.60 -0.38
CA THR A 54 6.27 -7.35 0.35
C THR A 54 5.07 -6.42 0.25
N VAL A 55 5.14 -5.29 0.95
CA VAL A 55 4.13 -4.23 0.82
C VAL A 55 4.03 -3.70 -0.62
N LEU A 56 5.11 -3.77 -1.40
CA LEU A 56 5.11 -3.29 -2.78
C LEU A 56 4.32 -4.24 -3.69
N ASP A 57 4.42 -5.55 -3.46
CA ASP A 57 3.63 -6.55 -4.20
C ASP A 57 2.13 -6.37 -3.95
N VAL A 58 1.74 -6.02 -2.72
CA VAL A 58 0.34 -5.67 -2.38
C VAL A 58 -0.12 -4.47 -3.18
N LEU A 59 0.64 -3.38 -3.19
CA LEU A 59 0.28 -2.17 -3.94
C LEU A 59 0.08 -2.47 -5.43
N LEU A 60 0.96 -3.28 -6.01
CA LEU A 60 0.88 -3.66 -7.42
C LEU A 60 -0.33 -4.55 -7.72
N SER A 61 -0.64 -5.52 -6.85
CA SER A 61 -1.83 -6.37 -6.96
C SER A 61 -3.11 -5.54 -6.92
N GLU A 62 -3.26 -4.68 -5.91
CA GLU A 62 -4.43 -3.82 -5.75
C GLU A 62 -4.60 -2.87 -6.95
N HIS A 63 -3.49 -2.40 -7.53
CA HIS A 63 -3.53 -1.56 -8.72
C HIS A 63 -4.02 -2.33 -9.95
N GLN A 64 -3.60 -3.58 -10.12
CA GLN A 64 -4.09 -4.45 -11.20
C GLN A 64 -5.57 -4.78 -11.06
N GLU A 65 -6.03 -5.08 -9.84
CA GLU A 65 -7.46 -5.35 -9.57
C GLU A 65 -8.33 -4.13 -9.86
N LEU A 66 -7.85 -2.94 -9.48
CA LEU A 66 -8.50 -1.67 -9.79
C LEU A 66 -8.70 -1.48 -11.31
N PHE A 67 -7.67 -1.75 -12.12
CA PHE A 67 -7.81 -1.72 -13.59
C PHE A 67 -8.88 -2.69 -14.10
N GLY A 68 -8.94 -3.90 -13.53
CA GLY A 68 -9.97 -4.88 -13.86
C GLY A 68 -11.38 -4.37 -13.56
N HIS A 69 -11.58 -3.75 -12.40
CA HIS A 69 -12.86 -3.15 -12.02
C HIS A 69 -13.30 -2.03 -12.96
N PHE A 70 -12.38 -1.16 -13.37
CA PHE A 70 -12.70 -0.09 -14.32
C PHE A 70 -13.04 -0.63 -15.71
N ALA A 71 -12.32 -1.65 -16.19
CA ALA A 71 -12.61 -2.30 -17.46
C ALA A 71 -13.99 -2.98 -17.47
N ASP A 72 -14.36 -3.64 -16.37
CA ASP A 72 -15.66 -4.29 -16.21
C ASP A 72 -16.81 -3.26 -16.12
N ALA A 73 -16.64 -2.20 -15.32
CA ALA A 73 -17.63 -1.13 -15.18
C ALA A 73 -17.88 -0.40 -16.51
N HIS A 74 -16.83 -0.16 -17.29
CA HIS A 74 -16.94 0.39 -18.64
C HIS A 74 -17.66 -0.58 -19.59
N GLY A 75 -17.31 -1.87 -19.56
CA GLY A 75 -17.94 -2.90 -20.40
C GLY A 75 -19.43 -3.13 -20.07
N ALA A 76 -19.82 -2.96 -18.80
CA ALA A 76 -21.20 -3.07 -18.33
C ALA A 76 -22.05 -1.82 -18.61
N GLY A 77 -21.44 -0.70 -19.04
CA GLY A 77 -22.12 0.58 -19.23
C GLY A 77 -22.69 1.16 -17.92
N ALA A 78 -22.09 0.81 -16.78
CA ALA A 78 -22.59 1.17 -15.46
C ALA A 78 -22.30 2.64 -15.07
N VAL A 79 -21.31 3.25 -15.72
CA VAL A 79 -20.81 4.60 -15.43
C VAL A 79 -20.45 5.27 -16.75
N ASP A 80 -20.59 6.59 -16.82
CA ASP A 80 -20.18 7.37 -18.00
C ASP A 80 -18.66 7.28 -18.21
N GLY A 81 -18.22 7.37 -19.46
CA GLY A 81 -16.81 7.17 -19.81
C GLY A 81 -15.89 8.24 -19.24
N ASP A 82 -16.40 9.48 -19.13
CA ASP A 82 -15.66 10.63 -18.57
C ASP A 82 -15.49 10.47 -17.05
N ASP A 83 -16.59 10.19 -16.32
CA ASP A 83 -16.57 9.92 -14.87
C ASP A 83 -15.66 8.73 -14.52
N LEU A 84 -15.68 7.66 -15.33
CA LEU A 84 -14.77 6.51 -15.16
C LEU A 84 -13.30 6.91 -15.31
N HIS A 85 -13.00 7.78 -16.27
CA HIS A 85 -11.64 8.25 -16.53
C HIS A 85 -11.11 9.08 -15.37
N ASP A 86 -11.92 10.03 -14.87
CA ASP A 86 -11.57 10.87 -13.71
C ASP A 86 -11.32 10.02 -12.46
N MET A 87 -12.20 9.05 -12.19
CA MET A 87 -12.04 8.11 -11.07
C MET A 87 -10.76 7.29 -11.21
N PHE A 88 -10.47 6.82 -12.42
CA PHE A 88 -9.26 6.06 -12.70
C PHE A 88 -8.00 6.91 -12.49
N GLU A 89 -7.93 8.13 -13.05
CA GLU A 89 -6.79 9.03 -12.89
C GLU A 89 -6.53 9.36 -11.43
N GLU A 90 -7.58 9.61 -10.64
CA GLU A 90 -7.44 9.90 -9.21
C GLU A 90 -6.80 8.70 -8.46
N GLN A 91 -7.31 7.49 -8.69
CA GLN A 91 -6.82 6.30 -8.02
C GLN A 91 -5.42 5.89 -8.52
N HIS A 92 -5.14 6.07 -9.80
CA HIS A 92 -3.82 5.86 -10.38
C HIS A 92 -2.80 6.83 -9.77
N THR A 93 -3.13 8.12 -9.66
CA THR A 93 -2.28 9.13 -9.05
C THR A 93 -1.97 8.81 -7.58
N LYS A 94 -2.99 8.41 -6.80
CA LYS A 94 -2.81 7.98 -5.39
C LYS A 94 -1.86 6.78 -5.29
N THR A 95 -2.05 5.77 -6.15
CA THR A 95 -1.20 4.58 -6.19
C THR A 95 0.25 4.93 -6.56
N MET A 96 0.47 5.79 -7.55
CA MET A 96 1.80 6.23 -7.94
C MET A 96 2.51 7.02 -6.83
N ASN A 97 1.77 7.86 -6.09
CA ASN A 97 2.32 8.57 -4.93
C ASN A 97 2.77 7.59 -3.83
N LEU A 98 1.96 6.57 -3.52
CA LEU A 98 2.33 5.51 -2.59
C LEU A 98 3.54 4.72 -3.06
N PHE A 99 3.60 4.38 -4.35
CA PHE A 99 4.74 3.67 -4.94
C PHE A 99 6.04 4.47 -4.78
N GLN A 100 6.02 5.76 -5.11
CA GLN A 100 7.18 6.64 -4.95
C GLN A 100 7.58 6.78 -3.48
N LEU A 101 6.62 6.90 -2.57
CA LEU A 101 6.85 6.99 -1.13
C LEU A 101 7.54 5.72 -0.62
N LEU A 102 7.00 4.54 -0.93
CA LEU A 102 7.59 3.26 -0.55
C LEU A 102 9.00 3.10 -1.14
N ARG A 103 9.20 3.44 -2.43
CA ARG A 103 10.53 3.40 -3.07
C ARG A 103 11.52 4.35 -2.42
N LYS A 104 11.10 5.54 -2.01
CA LYS A 104 11.94 6.50 -1.28
C LYS A 104 12.42 5.94 0.06
N HIS A 105 11.60 5.11 0.70
CA HIS A 105 11.94 4.38 1.93
C HIS A 105 12.67 3.04 1.69
N GLY A 106 13.04 2.75 0.44
CA GLY A 106 13.84 1.55 0.10
C GLY A 106 13.00 0.29 -0.10
N ALA A 107 11.70 0.40 -0.33
CA ALA A 107 10.87 -0.76 -0.67
C ALA A 107 11.30 -1.36 -2.01
N SER A 108 11.41 -2.67 -2.05
CA SER A 108 11.62 -3.47 -3.25
C SER A 108 10.51 -4.51 -3.39
N ALA A 109 10.24 -4.88 -4.64
CA ALA A 109 9.33 -5.99 -4.92
C ALA A 109 10.01 -7.30 -4.52
N SER A 110 9.23 -8.31 -4.14
CA SER A 110 9.79 -9.64 -3.87
C SER A 110 10.52 -10.22 -5.09
N ALA A 111 10.22 -9.76 -6.30
CA ALA A 111 10.90 -10.15 -7.54
C ALA A 111 12.30 -9.56 -7.74
N ASP A 112 12.66 -8.51 -6.98
CA ASP A 112 13.94 -7.79 -7.08
C ASP A 112 14.87 -8.09 -5.88
N SER A 113 14.47 -9.02 -4.99
CA SER A 113 15.15 -9.36 -3.73
C SER A 113 15.90 -10.69 -3.77
#